data_AF-A0A7X7X8S2-F1
#
_entry.id   AF-A0A7X7X8S2-F1
#
_cell.length_a   1.000
_cell.length_b   1.000
_cell.length_c   1.000
_cell.angle_alpha   90.00
_cell.angle_beta   90.00
_cell.angle_gamma   90.00
#
_symmetry.space_group_name_H-M   'P 1'
#
loop_
_entity.id
_entity.type
_entity.pdbx_description
1 polymer ?
#
loop_
_entity_poly.entity_id
_entity_poly.type
_entity_poly.pdbx_seq_one_letter_code
_entity_poly.pdbx_strand_id
1 'polypeptide(L)'
;DEKSTWPDGIVFEHRLTGHRLTFEKGKLLDLTNNKVLVRKPRERNRKGKTLTKPNPHNSAISRMRRFILFRIKDVTGVSGTGVVAEGTVFSDGLSVIHWLREPYAMGVYQTLNDVIAVHGHEGGTQLRFIDEGEMTQIPQGGSE
;
A
#
# COMPACT_ATOMS: atom_id res chain seq x y z
N ASP A 1 -21.54 7.57 -4.50
CA ASP A 1 -21.17 8.00 -3.13
C ASP A 1 -22.42 8.50 -2.39
N GLU A 2 -22.42 8.56 -1.07
CA GLU A 2 -23.51 9.16 -0.25
C GLU A 2 -23.60 10.69 -0.40
N LYS A 3 -22.85 11.25 -1.34
CA LYS A 3 -22.82 12.66 -1.73
C LYS A 3 -23.05 12.80 -3.23
N SER A 4 -23.96 12.02 -3.80
CA SER A 4 -24.26 12.17 -5.21
C SER A 4 -24.89 13.55 -5.40
N THR A 5 -24.10 14.52 -5.86
CA THR A 5 -24.43 15.95 -6.01
C THR A 5 -25.27 16.23 -7.26
N TRP A 6 -25.96 15.21 -7.76
CA TRP A 6 -26.76 15.34 -8.95
C TRP A 6 -27.98 16.20 -8.64
N PRO A 7 -28.30 17.21 -9.47
CA PRO A 7 -29.51 17.99 -9.28
C PRO A 7 -30.73 17.10 -9.47
N ASP A 8 -31.78 17.35 -8.71
CA ASP A 8 -33.06 16.67 -8.88
C ASP A 8 -33.58 16.91 -10.31
N GLY A 9 -34.09 15.83 -10.94
CA GLY A 9 -34.62 15.85 -12.29
C GLY A 9 -33.57 15.72 -13.40
N ILE A 10 -32.28 15.56 -13.10
CA ILE A 10 -31.28 15.25 -14.14
C ILE A 10 -31.65 13.96 -14.87
N VAL A 11 -31.51 13.95 -16.20
CA VAL A 11 -31.78 12.76 -17.02
C VAL A 11 -30.49 12.25 -17.63
N PHE A 12 -30.22 10.96 -17.46
CA PHE A 12 -29.17 10.23 -18.14
C PHE A 12 -29.78 9.34 -19.21
N GLU A 13 -29.23 9.34 -20.41
CA GLU A 13 -29.64 8.43 -21.48
C GLU A 13 -28.44 7.65 -22.00
N HIS A 14 -28.54 6.33 -21.97
CA HIS A 14 -27.52 5.46 -22.54
C HIS A 14 -27.67 5.40 -24.06
N ARG A 15 -26.75 6.06 -24.76
CA ARG A 15 -26.83 6.30 -26.22
C ARG A 15 -27.02 5.06 -27.09
N LEU A 16 -26.59 3.88 -26.64
CA LEU A 16 -26.70 2.64 -27.42
C LEU A 16 -27.97 1.85 -27.14
N THR A 17 -28.54 1.98 -25.94
CA THR A 17 -29.71 1.18 -25.53
C THR A 17 -30.96 2.01 -25.34
N GLY A 18 -30.87 3.34 -25.41
CA GLY A 18 -31.97 4.27 -25.10
C GLY A 18 -32.41 4.20 -23.63
N HIS A 19 -31.59 3.58 -22.78
CA HIS A 19 -31.94 3.37 -21.38
C HIS A 19 -31.85 4.69 -20.62
N ARG A 20 -32.90 5.05 -19.88
CA ARG A 20 -33.04 6.37 -19.26
C ARG A 20 -33.08 6.27 -17.75
N LEU A 21 -32.28 7.08 -17.07
CA LEU A 21 -32.25 7.19 -15.62
C LEU A 21 -32.52 8.64 -15.19
N THR A 22 -33.09 8.84 -14.01
CA THR A 22 -33.17 10.16 -13.36
C THR A 22 -32.79 10.09 -11.89
N PHE A 23 -32.37 11.22 -11.32
CA PHE A 23 -32.15 11.35 -9.88
C PHE A 23 -33.22 12.28 -9.31
N GLU A 24 -33.98 11.81 -8.32
CA GLU A 24 -35.03 12.60 -7.69
C GLU A 24 -35.13 12.24 -6.21
N LYS A 25 -35.15 13.25 -5.33
CA LYS A 25 -35.35 13.09 -3.87
C LYS A 25 -34.37 12.09 -3.26
N GLY A 26 -33.11 12.15 -3.69
CA GLY A 26 -32.05 11.28 -3.19
C GLY A 26 -32.06 9.85 -3.76
N LYS A 27 -32.93 9.54 -4.73
CA LYS A 27 -33.09 8.21 -5.31
C LYS A 27 -32.76 8.23 -6.80
N LEU A 28 -32.03 7.20 -7.25
CA LEU A 28 -31.82 6.95 -8.66
C LEU A 28 -32.99 6.11 -9.19
N LEU A 29 -33.64 6.58 -10.24
CA LEU A 29 -34.81 5.98 -10.87
C LEU A 29 -34.45 5.54 -12.30
N ASP A 30 -34.89 4.36 -12.68
CA ASP A 30 -34.86 3.84 -14.03
C ASP A 30 -36.20 4.16 -14.71
N LEU A 31 -36.17 5.08 -15.66
CA LEU A 31 -37.34 5.54 -16.42
C LEU A 31 -37.75 4.54 -17.51
N THR A 32 -36.83 3.67 -17.95
CA THR A 32 -37.12 2.67 -18.98
C THR A 32 -37.90 1.49 -18.40
N ASN A 33 -37.56 1.05 -17.20
CA ASN A 33 -38.22 -0.08 -16.54
C ASN A 33 -39.15 0.33 -15.39
N ASN A 34 -39.31 1.63 -15.14
CA ASN A 34 -40.10 2.20 -14.04
C ASN A 34 -39.73 1.61 -12.67
N LYS A 35 -38.42 1.59 -12.35
CA LYS A 35 -37.89 0.98 -11.12
C LYS A 35 -37.01 1.94 -10.35
N VAL A 36 -37.10 1.89 -9.02
CA VAL A 36 -36.14 2.56 -8.14
C VAL A 36 -34.88 1.71 -8.05
N LEU A 37 -33.73 2.26 -8.43
CA LEU A 37 -32.45 1.58 -8.32
C LEU A 37 -31.92 1.72 -6.90
N VAL A 38 -32.15 0.69 -6.09
CA VAL A 38 -31.56 0.58 -4.75
C VAL A 38 -30.11 0.12 -4.92
N ARG A 39 -29.16 0.89 -4.36
CA ARG A 39 -27.79 0.41 -4.26
C ARG A 39 -27.78 -0.85 -3.39
N LYS A 40 -27.40 -1.99 -3.95
CA LYS A 40 -26.95 -3.11 -3.11
C LYS A 40 -25.81 -2.56 -2.23
N PRO A 41 -25.88 -2.68 -0.89
CA PRO A 41 -24.74 -2.37 -0.06
C PRO A 41 -23.53 -3.07 -0.67
N ARG A 42 -22.43 -2.32 -0.85
CA ARG A 42 -21.20 -2.95 -1.30
C ARG A 42 -20.75 -3.83 -0.14
N GLU A 43 -21.16 -5.10 -0.17
CA GLU A 43 -20.63 -6.11 0.73
C GLU A 43 -19.16 -6.26 0.40
N ARG A 44 -18.33 -5.56 1.15
CA ARG A 44 -16.90 -5.81 1.16
C ARG A 44 -16.75 -7.10 1.96
N ASN A 45 -16.93 -8.24 1.30
CA ASN A 45 -16.47 -9.52 1.80
C ASN A 45 -14.93 -9.51 1.74
N ARG A 46 -14.30 -8.65 2.56
CA ARG A 46 -12.98 -8.97 3.08
C ARG A 46 -13.25 -10.25 3.84
N LYS A 47 -12.91 -11.40 3.25
CA LYS A 47 -12.45 -12.51 4.09
C LYS A 47 -11.42 -11.86 5.00
N GLY A 48 -11.84 -11.56 6.23
CA GLY A 48 -10.92 -11.16 7.26
C GLY A 48 -9.99 -12.35 7.35
N LYS A 49 -8.85 -12.27 6.68
CA LYS A 49 -7.69 -12.95 7.21
C LYS A 49 -7.55 -12.25 8.56
N THR A 50 -8.07 -12.90 9.59
CA THR A 50 -7.78 -12.59 10.98
C THR A 50 -6.32 -12.22 10.98
N LEU A 51 -5.94 -11.09 11.58
CA LEU A 51 -4.52 -10.84 11.82
C LEU A 51 -4.05 -12.00 12.68
N THR A 52 -3.59 -13.07 12.01
CA THR A 52 -2.91 -14.18 12.60
C THR A 52 -1.70 -13.53 13.23
N LYS A 53 -1.61 -13.72 14.55
CA LYS A 53 -0.53 -13.36 15.47
C LYS A 53 0.77 -13.00 14.73
N PRO A 54 1.47 -11.93 15.15
CA PRO A 54 2.70 -11.49 14.49
C PRO A 54 3.59 -12.70 14.27
N ASN A 55 3.99 -12.89 13.01
CA ASN A 55 4.92 -13.94 12.63
C ASN A 55 6.13 -13.80 13.56
N PRO A 56 6.53 -14.83 14.33
CA PRO A 56 7.56 -14.71 15.37
C PRO A 56 8.95 -14.32 14.84
N HIS A 57 9.12 -14.18 13.52
CA HIS A 57 10.33 -13.64 12.90
C HIS A 57 10.51 -12.11 13.03
N ASN A 58 9.57 -11.36 13.62
CA ASN A 58 9.60 -9.89 13.65
C ASN A 58 9.72 -9.24 15.05
N SER A 59 10.22 -9.95 16.06
CA SER A 59 10.30 -9.44 17.44
C SER A 59 11.32 -8.31 17.67
N ALA A 60 12.09 -7.88 16.67
CA ALA A 60 13.14 -6.87 16.84
C ALA A 60 12.70 -5.42 16.57
N ILE A 61 11.56 -5.18 15.92
CA ILE A 61 11.10 -3.82 15.58
C ILE A 61 10.10 -3.35 16.65
N SER A 62 10.60 -2.83 17.77
CA SER A 62 9.76 -2.34 18.88
C SER A 62 8.97 -1.06 18.56
N ARG A 63 9.30 -0.36 17.48
CA ARG A 63 8.68 0.90 17.05
C ARG A 63 8.79 1.09 15.56
N MET A 64 7.95 1.94 14.98
CA MET A 64 8.09 2.35 13.59
C MET A 64 9.45 3.02 13.37
N ARG A 65 10.15 2.65 12.29
CA ARG A 65 11.49 3.17 11.96
C ARG A 65 11.61 3.50 10.48
N ARG A 66 12.31 4.60 10.18
CA ARG A 66 12.66 5.04 8.84
C ARG A 66 13.99 4.47 8.41
N PHE A 67 14.09 4.14 7.14
CA PHE A 67 15.31 3.64 6.52
C PHE A 67 15.49 4.20 5.12
N ILE A 68 16.70 4.06 4.60
CA ILE A 68 17.04 4.30 3.20
C ILE A 68 17.60 3.03 2.57
N LEU A 69 17.44 2.88 1.27
CA LEU A 69 18.17 1.91 0.47
C LEU A 69 19.36 2.60 -0.20
N PHE A 70 20.56 2.16 0.16
CA PHE A 70 21.82 2.66 -0.37
C PHE A 70 22.42 1.64 -1.35
N ARG A 71 22.40 1.97 -2.64
CA ARG A 71 22.97 1.15 -3.72
C ARG A 71 24.47 1.38 -3.81
N ILE A 72 25.27 0.34 -3.56
CA ILE A 72 26.73 0.37 -3.68
C ILE A 72 27.15 0.21 -5.14
N LYS A 73 26.53 -0.73 -5.85
CA LYS A 73 26.87 -1.08 -7.22
C LYS A 73 25.63 -1.05 -8.09
N ASP A 74 25.69 -0.30 -9.18
CA ASP A 74 24.66 -0.30 -10.21
C ASP A 74 25.12 -1.16 -11.39
N VAL A 75 24.69 -2.42 -11.41
CA VAL A 75 25.09 -3.37 -12.47
C VAL A 75 24.37 -3.08 -13.79
N THR A 76 23.18 -2.48 -13.73
CA THR A 76 22.36 -2.22 -14.92
C THR A 76 22.59 -0.83 -15.51
N GLY A 77 23.15 0.10 -14.73
CA GLY A 77 23.37 1.49 -15.14
C GLY A 77 22.10 2.34 -15.15
N VAL A 78 20.98 1.82 -14.65
CA VAL A 78 19.67 2.48 -14.68
C VAL A 78 19.43 3.30 -13.42
N SER A 79 19.89 2.82 -12.26
CA SER A 79 19.48 3.36 -10.95
C SER A 79 20.48 4.35 -10.36
N GLY A 80 21.73 4.32 -10.83
CA GLY A 80 22.87 4.94 -10.18
C GLY A 80 23.22 4.28 -8.84
N THR A 81 24.25 4.83 -8.20
CA THR A 81 24.68 4.47 -6.84
C THR A 81 24.21 5.52 -5.82
N GLY A 82 24.38 5.22 -4.54
CA GLY A 82 23.96 6.09 -3.44
C GLY A 82 22.54 5.80 -2.96
N VAL A 83 21.86 6.81 -2.41
CA VAL A 83 20.48 6.65 -1.95
C VAL A 83 19.54 6.50 -3.15
N VAL A 84 18.86 5.36 -3.25
CA VAL A 84 17.96 5.04 -4.36
C VAL A 84 16.49 4.96 -3.93
N ALA A 85 16.23 4.75 -2.64
CA ALA A 85 14.90 4.76 -2.08
C ALA A 85 14.92 5.19 -0.61
N GLU A 86 13.81 5.73 -0.15
CA GLU A 86 13.48 5.92 1.26
C GLU A 86 12.36 4.96 1.66
N GLY A 87 12.22 4.68 2.94
CA GLY A 87 11.21 3.75 3.42
C GLY A 87 10.95 3.83 4.91
N THR A 88 9.90 3.12 5.32
CA THR A 88 9.50 2.99 6.72
C THR A 88 9.07 1.55 6.98
N VAL A 89 9.53 1.00 8.09
CA VAL A 89 9.03 -0.26 8.66
C VAL A 89 8.17 0.07 9.87
N PHE A 90 6.96 -0.47 9.92
CA PHE A 90 6.03 -0.34 11.03
C PHE A 90 6.39 -1.34 12.14
N SER A 91 5.86 -1.15 13.34
CA SER A 91 6.12 -2.02 14.49
C SER A 91 5.61 -3.45 14.32
N ASP A 92 4.70 -3.70 13.36
CA ASP A 92 4.27 -5.05 12.97
C ASP A 92 5.15 -5.66 11.85
N GLY A 93 6.13 -4.88 11.38
CA GLY A 93 7.09 -5.22 10.33
C GLY A 93 6.62 -4.95 8.91
N LEU A 94 5.37 -4.53 8.69
CA LEU A 94 4.93 -4.03 7.38
C LEU A 94 5.90 -2.94 6.93
N SER A 95 6.30 -2.95 5.67
CA SER A 95 7.31 -2.02 5.16
C SER A 95 6.85 -1.36 3.88
N VAL A 96 7.14 -0.06 3.75
CA VAL A 96 6.86 0.72 2.54
C VAL A 96 8.16 1.34 2.06
N ILE A 97 8.36 1.37 0.75
CA ILE A 97 9.45 2.07 0.09
C ILE A 97 8.91 3.06 -0.94
N HIS A 98 9.61 4.18 -1.09
CA HIS A 98 9.43 5.14 -2.17
C HIS A 98 10.76 5.30 -2.91
N TRP A 99 10.75 5.03 -4.22
CA TRP A 99 11.93 5.14 -5.07
C TRP A 99 12.22 6.61 -5.38
N LEU A 100 13.49 7.02 -5.21
CA LEU A 100 13.98 8.37 -5.52
C LEU A 100 14.56 8.47 -6.93
N ARG A 101 14.35 7.43 -7.74
CA ARG A 101 14.80 7.30 -9.12
C ARG A 101 13.60 6.94 -9.99
N GLU A 102 13.59 7.39 -11.24
CA GLU A 102 12.55 7.03 -12.20
C GLU A 102 12.34 5.51 -12.25
N PRO A 103 11.09 5.03 -12.24
CA PRO A 103 9.83 5.76 -12.40
C PRO A 103 9.20 6.30 -11.09
N TYR A 104 9.98 6.48 -10.02
CA TYR A 104 9.54 7.01 -8.71
C TYR A 104 8.41 6.20 -8.05
N ALA A 105 8.42 4.88 -8.28
CA ALA A 105 7.39 3.99 -7.80
C ALA A 105 7.33 3.92 -6.26
N MET A 106 6.25 3.33 -5.76
CA MET A 106 6.07 3.00 -4.35
C MET A 106 5.79 1.50 -4.21
N GLY A 107 6.38 0.86 -3.21
CA GLY A 107 6.20 -0.57 -2.94
C GLY A 107 5.79 -0.83 -1.49
N VAL A 108 4.92 -1.81 -1.28
CA VAL A 108 4.48 -2.28 0.05
C VAL A 108 4.86 -3.73 0.20
N TYR A 109 5.49 -4.06 1.32
CA TYR A 109 6.07 -5.36 1.64
C TYR A 109 5.57 -5.82 3.00
N GLN A 110 5.39 -7.13 3.16
CA GLN A 110 4.82 -7.67 4.39
C GLN A 110 5.81 -7.64 5.56
N THR A 111 7.11 -7.75 5.24
CA THR A 111 8.21 -7.65 6.19
C THR A 111 9.37 -6.83 5.64
N LEU A 112 10.23 -6.33 6.53
CA LEU A 112 11.50 -5.69 6.13
C LEU A 112 12.44 -6.67 5.40
N ASN A 113 12.39 -7.95 5.79
CA ASN A 113 13.17 -8.99 5.12
C ASN A 113 12.73 -9.19 3.66
N ASP A 114 11.44 -9.02 3.34
CA ASP A 114 10.98 -9.06 1.95
C ASP A 114 11.59 -7.91 1.13
N VAL A 115 11.76 -6.73 1.73
CA VAL A 115 12.45 -5.60 1.09
C VAL A 115 13.90 -5.99 0.77
N ILE A 116 14.61 -6.57 1.74
CA ILE A 116 16.01 -6.98 1.57
C ILE A 116 16.15 -8.12 0.56
N ALA A 117 15.25 -9.11 0.61
CA ALA A 117 15.28 -10.26 -0.29
C ALA A 117 15.08 -9.84 -1.75
N VAL A 118 14.17 -8.88 -2.00
CA VAL A 118 13.89 -8.40 -3.36
C VAL A 118 14.96 -7.41 -3.83
N HIS A 119 15.41 -6.48 -2.97
CA HIS A 119 16.22 -5.32 -3.41
C HIS A 119 17.69 -5.37 -3.00
N GLY A 120 18.08 -6.29 -2.12
CA GLY A 120 19.44 -6.40 -1.61
C GLY A 120 20.48 -6.80 -2.66
N HIS A 121 20.06 -7.58 -3.68
CA HIS A 121 20.86 -8.03 -4.83
C HIS A 121 22.33 -8.37 -4.47
N GLU A 122 22.55 -9.47 -3.74
CA GLU A 122 23.90 -9.94 -3.34
C GLU A 122 24.74 -8.90 -2.58
N GLY A 123 24.08 -7.97 -1.87
CA GLY A 123 24.74 -6.88 -1.15
C GLY A 123 24.99 -5.63 -2.00
N GLY A 124 24.55 -5.62 -3.25
CA GLY A 124 24.58 -4.46 -4.13
C GLY A 124 23.75 -3.28 -3.59
N THR A 125 22.73 -3.55 -2.77
CA THR A 125 21.96 -2.54 -2.02
C THR A 125 21.94 -2.84 -0.53
N GLN A 126 22.23 -1.85 0.29
CA GLN A 126 22.15 -1.94 1.75
C GLN A 126 20.97 -1.16 2.28
N LEU A 127 20.25 -1.74 3.24
CA LEU A 127 19.27 -1.01 4.04
C LEU A 127 19.97 -0.32 5.20
N ARG A 128 19.72 0.97 5.40
CA ARG A 128 20.29 1.75 6.52
C ARG A 128 19.17 2.46 7.26
N PHE A 129 19.04 2.20 8.56
CA PHE A 129 18.17 3.00 9.41
C PHE A 129 18.75 4.39 9.63
N ILE A 130 17.89 5.40 9.59
CA ILE A 130 18.30 6.81 9.76
C ILE A 130 17.78 7.44 11.05
N ASP A 131 17.02 6.67 11.82
CA ASP A 131 16.65 7.05 13.17
C ASP A 131 17.81 6.68 14.11
N GLU A 132 18.70 7.63 14.38
CA GLU A 132 19.72 7.49 15.42
C GLU A 132 19.08 7.61 16.81
N GLY A 133 19.38 6.66 17.72
CA GLY A 133 18.97 6.73 19.13
C GLY A 133 18.51 5.44 19.81
N GLU A 134 18.41 4.30 19.13
CA GLU A 134 18.28 3.00 19.82
C GLU A 134 19.15 1.94 19.17
N MET A 135 20.31 1.70 19.78
CA MET A 135 21.08 0.48 19.59
C MET A 135 20.20 -0.71 19.95
N THR A 136 19.76 -1.49 18.95
CA THR A 136 19.29 -2.86 19.22
C THR A 136 20.54 -3.67 19.58
N GLN A 137 20.79 -3.83 20.88
CA GLN A 137 21.75 -4.81 21.37
C GLN A 137 21.29 -6.18 20.85
N ILE A 138 22.06 -6.76 19.93
CA ILE A 138 21.94 -8.18 19.61
C ILE A 138 22.39 -8.91 20.88
N PRO A 139 21.58 -9.80 21.48
CA PRO A 139 22.08 -10.65 22.54
C PRO A 139 23.24 -11.45 21.97
N GLN A 140 24.45 -11.19 22.44
CA GLN A 140 25.57 -12.10 22.21
C GLN A 140 25.19 -13.42 22.87
N GLY A 141 24.88 -14.42 22.04
CA GLY A 141 24.77 -15.79 22.49
C GLY A 141 26.12 -16.19 23.06
N GLY A 142 26.17 -16.31 24.38
CA GLY A 142 27.33 -16.77 25.11
C GLY A 142 27.76 -18.14 24.62
N SER A 143 29.05 -18.25 24.35
CA SER A 143 29.78 -19.49 24.36
C SER A 143 29.84 -20.04 25.79
N GLU A 144 29.33 -21.25 25.98
CA GLU A 144 29.94 -22.27 26.83
C GLU A 144 29.83 -23.62 26.12
#